data_AF-A0AAF3FCZ7-F1
#
_entry.id   AF-A0AAF3FCZ7-F1
#
_cell.length_a   1.000
_cell.length_b   1.000
_cell.length_c   1.000
_cell.angle_alpha   90.00
_cell.angle_beta   90.00
_cell.angle_gamma   90.00
#
_symmetry.space_group_name_H-M   'P 1'
#
loop_
_entity.id
_entity.type
_entity.pdbx_description
1 polymer ?
#
loop_
_entity_poly.entity_id
_entity_poly.type
_entity_poly.pdbx_seq_one_letter_code
_entity_poly.pdbx_strand_id
1 'polypeptide(L)'
;MELNVDGLSWETIPEDVLLSLCRLVTGRAKSEDAQSVLFAEWSIEQILNTTNITLHERIFAEVPFISLIRHLDRSDERVSLATLTLMNTIHRKADVQLKNTILDDLGTAPFRNAISHSVLRDGRAKDRTFTAQLIPIQRLLLEKQNILAKLPPSRDDINTLESLDWFTRYASTNLQSTFEAGQHGKLLPIAMRASAQQLALMCRENAMRAEKSRWELMALCEYTMTITSDLLANDENLGRLIEFLFSVENPLLTLFTAIVQLFHKTWRKCTQLE
;
A
#
# COMPACT_ATOMS: atom_id res chain seq x y z
N MET A 1 24.61 7.97 14.04
CA MET A 1 25.20 8.95 14.99
C MET A 1 25.58 8.18 16.24
N GLU A 2 26.86 8.15 16.60
CA GLU A 2 27.28 7.44 17.81
C GLU A 2 27.11 8.37 19.02
N LEU A 3 26.39 7.91 20.04
CA LEU A 3 26.36 8.59 21.34
C LEU A 3 27.62 8.15 22.09
N ASN A 4 28.54 9.08 22.32
CA ASN A 4 29.79 8.80 23.02
C ASN A 4 30.12 9.96 23.97
N VAL A 5 29.23 10.16 24.94
CA VAL A 5 29.36 11.19 25.99
C VAL A 5 29.36 10.48 27.34
N ASP A 6 30.43 10.62 28.13
CA ASP A 6 30.51 10.22 29.54
C ASP A 6 29.96 8.82 29.88
N GLY A 7 30.24 7.80 29.05
CA GLY A 7 29.80 6.42 29.28
C GLY A 7 28.32 6.16 28.98
N LEU A 8 27.61 7.14 28.41
CA LEU A 8 26.26 6.98 27.89
C LEU A 8 26.31 6.29 26.53
N SER A 9 25.44 5.29 26.36
CA SER A 9 25.20 4.62 25.10
C SER A 9 23.71 4.66 24.75
N TRP A 10 23.37 4.40 23.49
CA TRP A 10 21.96 4.24 23.10
C TRP A 10 21.27 3.07 23.83
N GLU A 11 22.02 2.12 24.39
CA GLU A 11 21.49 1.01 25.20
C GLU A 11 21.19 1.40 26.65
N THR A 12 21.78 2.49 27.14
CA THR A 12 21.76 2.92 28.54
C THR A 12 21.27 4.35 28.73
N ILE A 13 20.45 4.83 27.78
CA ILE A 13 19.95 6.21 27.81
C ILE A 13 19.03 6.45 29.04
N PRO A 14 19.19 7.56 29.77
CA PRO A 14 18.32 7.91 30.90
C PRO A 14 16.85 8.08 30.48
N GLU A 15 15.92 7.71 31.37
CA GLU A 15 14.48 7.72 31.07
C GLU A 15 13.94 9.14 30.80
N ASP A 16 14.42 10.14 31.52
CA ASP A 16 14.04 11.55 31.33
C ASP A 16 14.47 12.09 29.97
N VAL A 17 15.65 11.68 29.49
CA VAL A 17 16.14 11.99 28.14
C VAL A 17 15.26 11.29 27.11
N LEU A 18 15.00 9.99 27.28
CA LEU A 18 14.12 9.23 26.38
C LEU A 18 12.73 9.88 26.25
N LEU A 19 12.10 10.21 27.38
CA LEU A 19 10.78 10.86 27.40
C LEU A 19 10.80 12.24 26.73
N SER A 20 11.90 12.97 26.85
CA SER A 20 12.06 14.26 26.17
C SER A 20 12.15 14.10 24.66
N LEU A 21 12.88 13.08 24.18
CA LEU A 21 12.92 12.73 22.75
C LEU A 21 11.53 12.32 22.24
N CYS A 22 10.83 11.43 22.96
CA CYS A 22 9.48 11.01 22.59
C CYS A 22 8.50 12.19 22.54
N ARG A 23 8.61 13.18 23.43
CA ARG A 23 7.75 14.38 23.42
C ARG A 23 7.99 15.26 22.18
N LEU A 24 9.24 15.42 21.74
CA LEU A 24 9.56 16.14 20.50
C LEU A 24 8.95 15.43 19.29
N VAL A 25 9.09 14.10 19.21
CA VAL A 25 8.55 13.30 18.09
C VAL A 25 7.03 13.23 18.12
N THR A 26 6.38 13.25 19.29
CA THR A 26 4.91 13.19 19.36
C THR A 26 4.21 14.54 19.24
N GLY A 27 4.94 15.63 19.12
CA GLY A 27 4.31 16.96 19.07
C GLY A 27 3.91 17.54 20.42
N ARG A 28 4.39 16.93 21.51
CA ARG A 28 4.01 17.25 22.90
C ARG A 28 5.02 18.20 23.56
N ALA A 29 6.05 18.66 22.85
CA ALA A 29 7.03 19.60 23.36
C ALA A 29 6.53 21.05 23.27
N LYS A 30 7.06 21.94 24.12
CA LYS A 30 6.67 23.36 24.16
C LYS A 30 7.12 24.15 22.92
N SER A 31 8.23 23.75 22.31
CA SER A 31 8.79 24.35 21.10
C SER A 31 9.43 23.25 20.28
N GLU A 32 9.18 23.25 18.97
CA GLU A 32 9.67 22.25 18.02
C GLU A 32 10.16 22.96 16.76
N ASP A 33 11.47 23.13 16.66
CA ASP A 33 12.10 23.46 15.38
C ASP A 33 12.47 22.17 14.62
N ALA A 34 12.70 22.29 13.32
CA ALA A 34 12.97 21.14 12.45
C ALA A 34 14.23 20.37 12.87
N GLN A 35 15.27 21.05 13.39
CA GLN A 35 16.51 20.41 13.80
C GLN A 35 16.33 19.58 15.08
N SER A 36 15.55 20.09 16.04
CA SER A 36 15.20 19.37 17.27
C SER A 36 14.36 18.13 17.00
N VAL A 37 13.37 18.21 16.10
CA VAL A 37 12.56 17.06 15.69
C VAL A 37 13.42 16.04 14.96
N LEU A 38 14.22 16.47 13.99
CA LEU A 38 15.15 15.61 13.26
C LEU A 38 16.07 14.86 14.22
N PHE A 39 16.73 15.57 15.13
CA PHE A 39 17.60 14.95 16.13
C PHE A 39 16.86 13.90 16.97
N ALA A 40 15.62 14.20 17.38
CA ALA A 40 14.82 13.28 18.18
C ALA A 40 14.42 12.02 17.40
N GLU A 41 13.97 12.16 16.15
CA GLU A 41 13.61 11.01 15.30
C GLU A 41 14.81 10.09 15.06
N TRP A 42 15.97 10.66 14.72
CA TRP A 42 17.21 9.90 14.56
C TRP A 42 17.63 9.22 15.86
N SER A 43 17.55 9.90 17.00
CA SER A 43 17.91 9.32 18.30
C SER A 43 17.02 8.13 18.66
N ILE A 44 15.70 8.25 18.47
CA ILE A 44 14.76 7.14 18.68
C ILE A 44 15.07 5.97 17.74
N GLU A 45 15.35 6.24 16.48
CA GLU A 45 15.71 5.21 15.49
C GLU A 45 16.99 4.45 15.91
N GLN A 46 18.01 5.16 16.40
CA GLN A 46 19.22 4.53 16.94
C GLN A 46 18.93 3.66 18.17
N ILE A 47 18.09 4.12 19.10
CA ILE A 47 17.69 3.34 20.28
C ILE A 47 16.94 2.07 19.86
N LEU A 48 16.01 2.15 18.91
CA LEU A 48 15.28 0.99 18.39
C LEU A 48 16.19 -0.02 17.65
N ASN A 49 17.32 0.44 17.11
CA ASN A 49 18.31 -0.43 16.49
C ASN A 49 19.18 -1.19 17.49
N THR A 50 19.16 -0.83 18.78
CA THR A 50 19.85 -1.58 19.84
C THR A 50 19.14 -2.90 20.20
N THR A 51 19.73 -3.65 21.13
CA THR A 51 19.15 -4.91 21.65
C THR A 51 18.27 -4.73 22.90
N ASN A 52 18.11 -3.50 23.40
CA ASN A 52 17.39 -3.23 24.64
C ASN A 52 15.86 -3.20 24.46
N ILE A 53 15.22 -4.33 24.73
CA ILE A 53 13.77 -4.54 24.59
C ILE A 53 12.96 -3.60 25.49
N THR A 54 13.41 -3.34 26.72
CA THR A 54 12.71 -2.44 27.66
C THR A 54 12.60 -1.03 27.12
N LEU A 55 13.66 -0.52 26.48
CA LEU A 55 13.61 0.78 25.81
C LEU A 55 12.68 0.77 24.60
N HIS A 56 12.62 -0.33 23.84
CA HIS A 56 11.71 -0.48 22.70
C HIS A 56 10.25 -0.43 23.15
N GLU A 57 9.88 -1.22 24.16
CA GLU A 57 8.55 -1.23 24.75
C GLU A 57 8.15 0.16 25.24
N ARG A 58 9.08 0.89 25.88
CA ARG A 58 8.81 2.25 26.34
C ARG A 58 8.60 3.22 25.17
N ILE A 59 9.39 3.11 24.10
CA ILE A 59 9.19 3.92 22.89
C ILE A 59 7.82 3.65 22.27
N PHE A 60 7.43 2.37 22.14
CA PHE A 60 6.12 2.03 21.56
C PHE A 60 4.95 2.53 22.41
N ALA A 61 5.09 2.54 23.73
CA ALA A 61 4.09 3.12 24.62
C ALA A 61 4.00 4.66 24.51
N GLU A 62 5.12 5.33 24.26
CA GLU A 62 5.20 6.80 24.27
C GLU A 62 5.03 7.44 22.89
N VAL A 63 5.24 6.69 21.80
CA VAL A 63 5.20 7.19 20.42
C VAL A 63 4.17 6.40 19.61
N PRO A 64 2.89 6.78 19.66
CA PRO A 64 1.87 6.19 18.80
C PRO A 64 2.21 6.40 17.33
N PHE A 65 2.05 5.38 16.49
CA PHE A 65 2.45 5.44 15.08
C PHE A 65 1.76 6.58 14.32
N ILE A 66 0.45 6.76 14.51
CA ILE A 66 -0.34 7.88 13.95
C ILE A 66 0.28 9.26 14.23
N SER A 67 0.97 9.45 15.35
CA SER A 67 1.57 10.75 15.71
C SER A 67 2.69 11.17 14.76
N LEU A 68 3.33 10.21 14.07
CA LEU A 68 4.41 10.46 13.13
C LEU A 68 3.92 11.07 11.80
N ILE A 69 2.67 10.81 11.42
CA ILE A 69 2.09 11.27 10.15
C ILE A 69 2.20 12.79 10.01
N ARG A 70 2.04 13.53 11.12
CA ARG A 70 2.13 15.00 11.14
C ARG A 70 3.47 15.54 10.62
N HIS A 71 4.54 14.76 10.75
CA HIS A 71 5.89 15.20 10.37
C HIS A 71 6.17 14.99 8.89
N LEU A 72 5.38 14.16 8.22
CA LEU A 72 5.43 13.98 6.76
C LEU A 72 4.96 15.24 6.02
N ASP A 73 4.10 16.05 6.64
CA ASP A 73 3.60 17.32 6.11
C ASP A 73 4.53 18.53 6.38
N ARG A 74 5.70 18.31 6.96
CA ARG A 74 6.67 19.39 7.20
C ARG A 74 7.34 19.82 5.89
N SER A 75 7.69 21.11 5.82
CA SER A 75 8.42 21.67 4.67
C SER A 75 9.87 21.20 4.58
N ASP A 76 10.47 20.78 5.70
CA ASP A 76 11.84 20.28 5.73
C ASP A 76 11.85 18.78 5.38
N GLU A 77 12.32 18.48 4.17
CA GLU A 77 12.37 17.13 3.60
C GLU A 77 13.19 16.15 4.45
N ARG A 78 14.18 16.65 5.19
CA ARG A 78 15.02 15.81 6.06
C ARG A 78 14.20 15.23 7.20
N VAL A 79 13.24 16.01 7.71
CA VAL A 79 12.28 15.53 8.72
C VAL A 79 11.41 14.46 8.10
N SER A 80 10.76 14.72 6.96
CA SER A 80 9.92 13.71 6.30
C SER A 80 10.67 12.39 6.03
N LEU A 81 11.93 12.46 5.57
CA LEU A 81 12.74 11.26 5.33
C LEU A 81 13.10 10.52 6.63
N ALA A 82 13.44 11.26 7.70
CA ALA A 82 13.72 10.68 9.02
C ALA A 82 12.46 10.05 9.62
N THR A 83 11.29 10.69 9.48
CA THR A 83 9.99 10.15 9.86
C THR A 83 9.71 8.83 9.15
N LEU A 84 9.86 8.77 7.81
CA LEU A 84 9.64 7.53 7.05
C LEU A 84 10.59 6.41 7.48
N THR A 85 11.86 6.75 7.73
CA THR A 85 12.87 5.81 8.22
C THR A 85 12.48 5.27 9.60
N LEU A 86 12.04 6.15 10.50
CA LEU A 86 11.57 5.78 11.84
C LEU A 86 10.31 4.90 11.77
N MET A 87 9.34 5.23 10.92
CA MET A 87 8.14 4.42 10.70
C MET A 87 8.49 2.99 10.25
N ASN A 88 9.42 2.84 9.30
CA ASN A 88 9.92 1.54 8.87
C ASN A 88 10.61 0.77 10.00
N THR A 89 11.41 1.46 10.82
CA THR A 89 12.11 0.84 11.96
C THR A 89 11.15 0.41 13.06
N ILE A 90 10.16 1.23 13.43
CA ILE A 90 9.10 0.86 14.38
C ILE A 90 8.36 -0.38 13.88
N HIS A 91 7.91 -0.39 12.63
CA HIS A 91 7.23 -1.55 12.07
C HIS A 91 8.09 -2.82 12.10
N ARG A 92 9.39 -2.73 11.79
CA ARG A 92 10.32 -3.87 11.82
C ARG A 92 10.46 -4.48 13.22
N LYS A 93 10.41 -3.63 14.25
CA LYS A 93 10.60 -4.02 15.66
C LYS A 93 9.29 -4.31 16.40
N ALA A 94 8.15 -3.95 15.80
CA ALA A 94 6.82 -4.17 16.37
C ALA A 94 6.42 -5.65 16.47
N ASP A 95 5.64 -5.96 17.49
CA ASP A 95 4.93 -7.23 17.61
C ASP A 95 3.72 -7.31 16.66
N VAL A 96 3.01 -8.45 16.66
CA VAL A 96 1.89 -8.68 15.74
C VAL A 96 0.74 -7.69 15.98
N GLN A 97 0.45 -7.38 17.23
CA GLN A 97 -0.63 -6.48 17.62
C GLN A 97 -0.35 -5.06 17.12
N LEU A 98 0.84 -4.53 17.41
CA LEU A 98 1.25 -3.21 16.96
C LEU A 98 1.36 -3.13 15.44
N LYS A 99 1.82 -4.19 14.76
CA LYS A 99 1.82 -4.24 13.28
C LYS A 99 0.43 -4.07 12.69
N ASN A 100 -0.60 -4.69 13.28
CA ASN A 100 -1.98 -4.52 12.83
C ASN A 100 -2.44 -3.06 13.01
N THR A 101 -2.16 -2.45 14.16
CA THR A 101 -2.45 -1.02 14.38
C THR A 101 -1.74 -0.12 13.37
N ILE A 102 -0.47 -0.40 13.07
CA ILE A 102 0.31 0.33 12.06
C ILE A 102 -0.36 0.22 10.67
N LEU A 103 -0.83 -0.97 10.28
CA LEU A 103 -1.52 -1.16 9.01
C LEU A 103 -2.82 -0.36 8.92
N ASP A 104 -3.57 -0.28 10.02
CA ASP A 104 -4.77 0.54 10.08
C ASP A 104 -4.43 2.04 9.94
N ASP A 105 -3.41 2.52 10.65
CA ASP A 105 -2.92 3.91 10.58
C ASP A 105 -2.42 4.28 9.17
N LEU A 106 -1.64 3.41 8.54
CA LEU A 106 -1.17 3.57 7.15
C LEU A 106 -2.33 3.55 6.15
N GLY A 107 -3.40 2.83 6.45
CA GLY A 107 -4.61 2.76 5.63
C GLY A 107 -5.49 4.01 5.68
N THR A 108 -5.15 5.01 6.50
CA THR A 108 -5.97 6.21 6.68
C THR A 108 -5.75 7.25 5.56
N ALA A 109 -6.76 8.09 5.33
CA ALA A 109 -6.66 9.21 4.39
C ALA A 109 -5.57 10.25 4.78
N PRO A 110 -5.38 10.62 6.06
CA PRO A 110 -4.29 11.51 6.47
C PRO A 110 -2.90 11.01 6.06
N PHE A 111 -2.61 9.72 6.25
CA PHE A 111 -1.32 9.16 5.81
C PHE A 111 -1.14 9.29 4.30
N ARG A 112 -2.11 8.80 3.51
CA ARG A 112 -2.05 8.88 2.04
C ARG A 112 -1.92 10.31 1.54
N ASN A 113 -2.66 11.24 2.14
CA ASN A 113 -2.62 12.65 1.77
C ASN A 113 -1.25 13.26 2.06
N ALA A 114 -0.66 12.97 3.22
CA ALA A 114 0.68 13.46 3.55
C ALA A 114 1.74 12.93 2.57
N ILE A 115 1.65 11.65 2.18
CA ILE A 115 2.57 11.11 1.18
C ILE A 115 2.38 11.76 -0.19
N SER A 116 1.14 11.78 -0.70
CA SER A 116 0.84 12.27 -2.05
C SER A 116 1.02 13.78 -2.23
N HIS A 117 0.65 14.60 -1.24
CA HIS A 117 0.65 16.06 -1.36
C HIS A 117 1.91 16.72 -0.81
N SER A 118 2.60 16.07 0.14
CA SER A 118 3.75 16.66 0.82
C SER A 118 5.04 15.93 0.46
N VAL A 119 5.12 14.61 0.69
CA VAL A 119 6.35 13.83 0.48
C VAL A 119 6.71 13.71 -1.00
N LEU A 120 5.79 13.23 -1.85
CA LEU A 120 6.03 12.94 -3.27
C LEU A 120 5.94 14.17 -4.18
N ARG A 121 5.64 15.34 -3.60
CA ARG A 121 5.56 16.61 -4.33
C ARG A 121 6.89 16.96 -5.01
N ASP A 122 6.83 17.84 -6.01
CA ASP A 122 8.00 18.44 -6.68
C ASP A 122 8.96 17.41 -7.29
N GLY A 123 8.42 16.24 -7.68
CA GLY A 123 9.17 15.19 -8.37
C GLY A 123 10.00 14.28 -7.46
N ARG A 124 9.80 14.33 -6.14
CA ARG A 124 10.51 13.47 -5.17
C ARG A 124 10.24 11.98 -5.32
N ALA A 125 9.25 11.57 -6.09
CA ALA A 125 9.11 10.19 -6.57
C ALA A 125 10.36 9.68 -7.34
N LYS A 126 11.18 10.59 -7.88
CA LYS A 126 12.45 10.27 -8.54
C LYS A 126 13.64 10.22 -7.58
N ASP A 127 13.48 10.67 -6.33
CA ASP A 127 14.52 10.56 -5.32
C ASP A 127 14.58 9.12 -4.81
N ARG A 128 15.76 8.51 -4.96
CA ARG A 128 15.99 7.12 -4.55
C ARG A 128 15.92 6.94 -3.04
N THR A 129 16.22 7.98 -2.25
CA THR A 129 16.18 7.92 -0.79
C THR A 129 14.75 7.80 -0.28
N PHE A 130 13.85 8.67 -0.75
CA PHE A 130 12.42 8.59 -0.45
C PHE A 130 11.80 7.30 -0.98
N THR A 131 12.05 6.94 -2.23
CA THR A 131 11.50 5.72 -2.82
C THR A 131 11.96 4.46 -2.07
N ALA A 132 13.20 4.41 -1.60
CA ALA A 132 13.69 3.30 -0.77
C ALA A 132 12.97 3.18 0.57
N GLN A 133 12.49 4.28 1.16
CA GLN A 133 11.69 4.24 2.39
C GLN A 133 10.20 3.98 2.13
N LEU A 134 9.67 4.39 0.98
CA LEU A 134 8.25 4.23 0.64
C LEU A 134 7.92 2.82 0.13
N ILE A 135 8.85 2.12 -0.53
CA ILE A 135 8.62 0.75 -1.03
C ILE A 135 8.23 -0.21 0.10
N PRO A 136 8.96 -0.31 1.24
CA PRO A 136 8.56 -1.18 2.34
C PRO A 136 7.17 -0.84 2.89
N ILE A 137 6.84 0.44 3.04
CA ILE A 137 5.51 0.87 3.51
C ILE A 137 4.43 0.45 2.52
N GLN A 138 4.66 0.65 1.23
CA GLN A 138 3.73 0.25 0.18
C GLN A 138 3.53 -1.26 0.14
N ARG A 139 4.58 -2.06 0.44
CA ARG A 139 4.46 -3.52 0.56
C ARG A 139 3.50 -3.93 1.67
N LEU A 140 3.56 -3.25 2.82
CA LEU A 140 2.66 -3.50 3.94
C LEU A 140 1.22 -3.20 3.56
N LEU A 141 0.98 -2.06 2.91
CA LEU A 141 -0.35 -1.69 2.40
C LEU A 141 -0.89 -2.70 1.38
N LEU A 142 -0.02 -3.31 0.58
CA LEU A 142 -0.36 -4.34 -0.41
C LEU A 142 -0.57 -5.74 0.19
N GLU A 143 -0.08 -5.98 1.41
CA GLU A 143 -0.18 -7.28 2.08
C GLU A 143 -1.64 -7.69 2.32
N LYS A 144 -2.51 -6.72 2.63
CA LYS A 144 -3.94 -6.96 2.80
C LYS A 144 -4.59 -7.52 1.53
N GLN A 145 -4.24 -7.00 0.35
CA GLN A 145 -4.75 -7.53 -0.91
C GLN A 145 -4.17 -8.91 -1.22
N ASN A 146 -2.90 -9.17 -0.87
CA ASN A 146 -2.29 -10.49 -1.02
C ASN A 146 -2.98 -11.56 -0.15
N ILE A 147 -3.43 -11.18 1.05
CA ILE A 147 -4.24 -12.06 1.91
C ILE A 147 -5.58 -12.35 1.22
N LEU A 148 -6.27 -11.33 0.71
CA LEU A 148 -7.55 -11.52 0.00
C LEU A 148 -7.40 -12.40 -1.24
N ALA A 149 -6.29 -12.29 -1.98
CA ALA A 149 -6.03 -13.13 -3.15
C ALA A 149 -5.95 -14.62 -2.82
N LYS A 150 -5.52 -14.97 -1.60
CA LYS A 150 -5.37 -16.37 -1.14
C LYS A 150 -6.64 -16.95 -0.52
N LEU A 151 -7.62 -16.11 -0.19
CA LEU A 151 -8.88 -16.57 0.40
C LEU A 151 -9.88 -16.92 -0.72
N PRO A 152 -10.56 -18.07 -0.67
CA PRO A 152 -11.60 -18.37 -1.64
C PRO A 152 -12.77 -17.37 -1.54
N PRO A 153 -13.41 -16.97 -2.66
CA PRO A 153 -14.60 -16.14 -2.63
C PRO A 153 -15.70 -16.73 -1.75
N SER A 154 -16.34 -15.89 -0.94
CA SER A 154 -17.54 -16.31 -0.24
C SER A 154 -18.71 -16.44 -1.22
N ARG A 155 -19.77 -17.15 -0.82
CA ARG A 155 -20.98 -17.22 -1.62
C ARG A 155 -21.60 -15.84 -1.85
N ASP A 156 -21.50 -14.94 -0.87
CA ASP A 156 -22.00 -13.57 -0.98
C ASP A 156 -21.20 -12.73 -2.00
N ASP A 157 -19.87 -12.92 -2.06
CA ASP A 157 -19.02 -12.27 -3.07
C ASP A 157 -19.48 -12.67 -4.49
N ILE A 158 -19.80 -13.95 -4.68
CA ILE A 158 -20.28 -14.51 -5.96
C ILE A 158 -21.71 -14.06 -6.25
N ASN A 159 -22.62 -14.14 -5.27
CA ASN A 159 -24.01 -13.70 -5.41
C ASN A 159 -24.10 -12.21 -5.80
N THR A 160 -23.16 -11.37 -5.31
CA THR A 160 -23.12 -9.96 -5.67
C THR A 160 -22.68 -9.73 -7.13
N LEU A 161 -21.89 -10.63 -7.71
CA LEU A 161 -21.62 -10.62 -9.14
C LEU A 161 -22.79 -11.20 -9.94
N GLU A 162 -23.37 -12.29 -9.47
CA GLU A 162 -24.55 -12.92 -10.09
C GLU A 162 -25.79 -12.02 -10.09
N SER A 163 -25.87 -11.03 -9.19
CA SER A 163 -26.93 -10.01 -9.24
C SER A 163 -26.75 -8.99 -10.36
N LEU A 164 -25.60 -8.98 -11.05
CA LEU A 164 -25.35 -8.11 -12.19
C LEU A 164 -25.82 -8.80 -13.47
N ASP A 165 -26.86 -8.24 -14.12
CA ASP A 165 -27.45 -8.80 -15.35
C ASP A 165 -26.43 -9.08 -16.47
N TRP A 166 -25.44 -8.20 -16.62
CA TRP A 166 -24.39 -8.40 -17.63
C TRP A 166 -23.52 -9.61 -17.30
N PHE A 167 -23.25 -9.86 -16.03
CA PHE A 167 -22.34 -10.92 -15.61
C PHE A 167 -22.98 -12.28 -15.85
N THR A 168 -24.21 -12.50 -15.41
CA THR A 168 -24.93 -13.77 -15.63
C THR A 168 -25.17 -14.07 -17.11
N ARG A 169 -25.28 -13.03 -17.95
CA ARG A 169 -25.44 -13.18 -19.39
C ARG A 169 -24.18 -13.64 -20.12
N TYR A 170 -23.00 -13.33 -19.59
CA TYR A 170 -21.73 -13.51 -20.31
C TYR A 170 -20.69 -14.38 -19.58
N ALA A 171 -20.90 -14.68 -18.30
CA ALA A 171 -20.03 -15.55 -17.53
C ALA A 171 -20.36 -17.04 -17.77
N SER A 172 -19.38 -17.91 -17.48
CA SER A 172 -19.52 -19.36 -17.65
C SER A 172 -20.55 -19.96 -16.69
N THR A 173 -21.15 -21.08 -17.09
CA THR A 173 -21.92 -21.93 -16.18
C THR A 173 -20.95 -22.63 -15.21
N ASN A 174 -21.19 -22.54 -13.91
CA ASN A 174 -20.36 -23.06 -12.79
C ASN A 174 -19.26 -22.12 -12.25
N LEU A 175 -19.64 -20.88 -11.97
CA LEU A 175 -18.80 -19.82 -11.39
C LEU A 175 -18.05 -20.22 -10.12
N GLN A 176 -18.71 -20.96 -9.21
CA GLN A 176 -18.11 -21.39 -7.95
C GLN A 176 -16.82 -22.18 -8.22
N SER A 177 -16.90 -23.18 -9.10
CA SER A 177 -15.74 -23.97 -9.49
C SER A 177 -14.67 -23.15 -10.23
N THR A 178 -15.10 -22.17 -11.05
CA THR A 178 -14.18 -21.28 -11.77
C THR A 178 -13.37 -20.41 -10.80
N PHE A 179 -14.02 -19.84 -9.78
CA PHE A 179 -13.34 -19.03 -8.77
C PHE A 179 -12.49 -19.87 -7.80
N GLU A 180 -12.92 -21.09 -7.46
CA GLU A 180 -12.14 -22.02 -6.63
C GLU A 180 -10.89 -22.55 -7.33
N ALA A 181 -10.95 -22.74 -8.66
CA ALA A 181 -9.79 -23.08 -9.48
C ALA A 181 -8.90 -21.86 -9.80
N GLY A 182 -9.41 -20.65 -9.60
CA GLY A 182 -8.74 -19.38 -9.87
C GLY A 182 -7.58 -19.08 -8.90
N GLN A 183 -6.64 -18.25 -9.33
CA GLN A 183 -5.43 -17.96 -8.56
C GLN A 183 -5.55 -16.75 -7.62
N HIS A 184 -6.61 -15.96 -7.78
CA HIS A 184 -6.74 -14.65 -7.12
C HIS A 184 -7.92 -14.56 -6.15
N GLY A 185 -8.53 -15.69 -5.80
CA GLY A 185 -9.47 -15.82 -4.68
C GLY A 185 -10.50 -14.69 -4.61
N LYS A 186 -10.71 -14.11 -3.42
CA LYS A 186 -11.65 -13.00 -3.15
C LYS A 186 -11.32 -11.73 -3.92
N LEU A 187 -10.08 -11.53 -4.33
CA LEU A 187 -9.66 -10.30 -4.97
C LEU A 187 -10.26 -10.14 -6.37
N LEU A 188 -10.38 -11.24 -7.12
CA LEU A 188 -10.94 -11.23 -8.46
C LEU A 188 -12.39 -10.70 -8.52
N PRO A 189 -13.36 -11.25 -7.75
CA PRO A 189 -14.72 -10.74 -7.79
C PRO A 189 -14.85 -9.31 -7.29
N ILE A 190 -13.99 -8.86 -6.35
CA ILE A 190 -13.92 -7.45 -5.94
C ILE A 190 -13.51 -6.56 -7.12
N ALA A 191 -12.45 -6.94 -7.85
CA ALA A 191 -11.96 -6.19 -9.00
C ALA A 191 -12.95 -6.16 -10.17
N MET A 192 -13.61 -7.29 -10.44
CA MET A 192 -14.66 -7.35 -11.46
C MET A 192 -15.83 -6.42 -11.15
N ARG A 193 -16.24 -6.32 -9.88
CA ARG A 193 -17.27 -5.35 -9.45
C ARG A 193 -16.80 -3.91 -9.62
N ALA A 194 -15.56 -3.60 -9.23
CA ALA A 194 -14.99 -2.26 -9.40
C ALA A 194 -14.93 -1.84 -10.88
N SER A 195 -14.76 -2.79 -11.80
CA SER A 195 -14.74 -2.58 -13.26
C SER A 195 -16.06 -2.87 -13.98
N ALA A 196 -17.18 -3.05 -13.26
CA ALA A 196 -18.41 -3.63 -13.82
C ALA A 196 -18.93 -2.90 -15.07
N GLN A 197 -18.97 -1.56 -15.05
CA GLN A 197 -19.45 -0.78 -16.20
C GLN A 197 -18.60 -1.01 -17.45
N GLN A 198 -17.27 -1.08 -17.29
CA GLN A 198 -16.33 -1.27 -18.39
C GLN A 198 -16.44 -2.69 -18.95
N LEU A 199 -16.50 -3.69 -18.06
CA LEU A 199 -16.64 -5.10 -18.43
C LEU A 199 -17.98 -5.36 -19.14
N ALA A 200 -19.08 -4.78 -18.64
CA ALA A 200 -20.40 -4.92 -19.26
C ALA A 200 -20.43 -4.45 -20.72
N LEU A 201 -19.83 -3.27 -20.99
CA LEU A 201 -19.71 -2.74 -22.35
C LEU A 201 -18.89 -3.68 -23.24
N MET A 202 -17.74 -4.13 -22.73
CA MET A 202 -16.83 -5.02 -23.46
C MET A 202 -17.48 -6.37 -23.79
N CYS A 203 -18.17 -6.99 -22.83
CA CYS A 203 -18.85 -8.26 -23.05
C CYS A 203 -19.96 -8.14 -24.09
N ARG A 204 -20.72 -7.02 -24.07
CA ARG A 204 -21.74 -6.75 -25.10
C ARG A 204 -21.12 -6.68 -26.49
N GLU A 205 -19.98 -6.02 -26.65
CA GLU A 205 -19.29 -5.93 -27.94
C GLU A 205 -18.67 -7.24 -28.38
N ASN A 206 -18.08 -7.98 -27.44
CA ASN A 206 -17.52 -9.30 -27.68
C ASN A 206 -18.59 -10.30 -28.17
N ALA A 207 -19.78 -10.26 -27.57
CA ALA A 207 -20.90 -11.12 -27.98
C ALA A 207 -21.40 -10.85 -29.41
N MET A 208 -21.17 -9.66 -29.97
CA MET A 208 -21.55 -9.33 -31.35
C MET A 208 -20.55 -9.86 -32.39
N ARG A 209 -19.39 -10.37 -31.97
CA ARG A 209 -18.35 -10.84 -32.89
C ARG A 209 -18.53 -12.29 -33.32
N ALA A 210 -17.83 -12.68 -34.39
CA ALA A 210 -17.70 -14.07 -34.81
C ALA A 210 -17.00 -14.90 -33.72
N GLU A 211 -17.45 -16.14 -33.53
CA GLU A 211 -17.07 -17.00 -32.40
C GLU A 211 -15.55 -17.15 -32.23
N LYS A 212 -14.80 -17.31 -33.33
CA LYS A 212 -13.33 -17.44 -33.33
C LYS A 212 -12.57 -16.20 -32.84
N SER A 213 -13.23 -15.04 -32.77
CA SER A 213 -12.65 -13.77 -32.33
C SER A 213 -13.11 -13.33 -30.94
N ARG A 214 -13.91 -14.18 -30.27
CA ARG A 214 -14.41 -13.91 -28.92
C ARG A 214 -13.39 -14.31 -27.88
N TRP A 215 -13.25 -13.50 -26.84
CA TRP A 215 -12.52 -13.85 -25.63
C TRP A 215 -13.48 -14.32 -24.53
N GLU A 216 -12.97 -15.10 -23.58
CA GLU A 216 -13.73 -15.53 -22.40
C GLU A 216 -13.55 -14.55 -21.24
N LEU A 217 -14.66 -14.14 -20.61
CA LEU A 217 -14.66 -13.14 -19.54
C LEU A 217 -13.79 -13.56 -18.35
N MET A 218 -13.97 -14.79 -17.87
CA MET A 218 -13.26 -15.26 -16.68
C MET A 218 -11.75 -15.35 -16.94
N ALA A 219 -11.35 -15.88 -18.10
CA ALA A 219 -9.95 -15.91 -18.50
C ALA A 219 -9.36 -14.49 -18.61
N LEU A 220 -10.06 -13.55 -19.26
CA LEU A 220 -9.62 -12.16 -19.36
C LEU A 220 -9.38 -11.53 -17.98
N CYS A 221 -10.33 -11.69 -17.06
CA CYS A 221 -10.23 -11.12 -15.72
C CYS A 221 -9.10 -11.78 -14.91
N GLU A 222 -8.95 -13.10 -14.96
CA GLU A 222 -7.84 -13.82 -14.31
C GLU A 222 -6.49 -13.32 -14.82
N TYR A 223 -6.27 -13.30 -16.15
CA TYR A 223 -5.02 -12.80 -16.73
C TYR A 223 -4.75 -11.33 -16.40
N THR A 224 -5.78 -10.49 -16.40
CA THR A 224 -5.63 -9.07 -16.02
C THR A 224 -5.21 -8.96 -14.56
N MET A 225 -5.75 -9.80 -13.68
CA MET A 225 -5.36 -9.83 -12.27
C MET A 225 -3.94 -10.38 -12.07
N THR A 226 -3.52 -11.38 -12.84
CA THR A 226 -2.12 -11.86 -12.84
C THR A 226 -1.18 -10.72 -13.20
N ILE A 227 -1.41 -10.02 -14.32
CA ILE A 227 -0.57 -8.89 -14.75
C ILE A 227 -0.55 -7.80 -13.67
N THR A 228 -1.71 -7.48 -13.09
CA THR A 228 -1.80 -6.48 -12.02
C THR A 228 -0.98 -6.88 -10.80
N SER A 229 -1.10 -8.14 -10.38
CA SER A 229 -0.37 -8.68 -9.23
C SER A 229 1.13 -8.72 -9.48
N ASP A 230 1.57 -9.15 -10.67
CA ASP A 230 2.98 -9.22 -11.05
C ASP A 230 3.63 -7.83 -11.12
N LEU A 231 2.90 -6.83 -11.63
CA LEU A 231 3.36 -5.44 -11.62
C LEU A 231 3.58 -4.94 -10.19
N LEU A 232 2.72 -5.33 -9.25
CA LEU A 232 2.84 -4.94 -7.85
C LEU A 232 3.77 -5.84 -7.04
N ALA A 233 4.13 -7.03 -7.55
CA ALA A 233 4.98 -8.01 -6.87
C ALA A 233 6.47 -7.68 -6.95
N ASN A 234 6.92 -6.78 -7.83
CA ASN A 234 8.32 -6.41 -8.00
C ASN A 234 8.62 -5.02 -7.38
N ASP A 235 9.63 -4.91 -6.52
CA ASP A 235 10.02 -3.66 -5.85
C ASP A 235 10.46 -2.57 -6.84
N GLU A 236 11.08 -2.95 -7.95
CA GLU A 236 11.46 -2.00 -9.00
C GLU A 236 10.22 -1.38 -9.65
N ASN A 237 9.19 -2.20 -9.92
CA ASN A 237 7.93 -1.72 -10.46
C ASN A 237 7.18 -0.86 -9.42
N LEU A 238 7.19 -1.26 -8.14
CA LEU A 238 6.62 -0.44 -7.06
C LEU A 238 7.27 0.93 -6.98
N GLY A 239 8.60 1.00 -7.07
CA GLY A 239 9.33 2.27 -7.09
C GLY A 239 8.93 3.16 -8.28
N ARG A 240 8.76 2.57 -9.48
CA ARG A 240 8.31 3.29 -10.68
C ARG A 240 6.87 3.76 -10.59
N LEU A 241 6.02 3.03 -9.85
CA LEU A 241 4.60 3.33 -9.68
C LEU A 241 4.30 4.10 -8.40
N ILE A 242 5.29 4.43 -7.56
CA ILE A 242 5.08 4.86 -6.18
C ILE A 242 4.15 6.08 -6.06
N GLU A 243 4.30 7.04 -6.97
CA GLU A 243 3.44 8.23 -7.05
C GLU A 243 1.98 7.86 -7.34
N PHE A 244 1.76 6.99 -8.33
CA PHE A 244 0.44 6.47 -8.62
C PHE A 244 -0.13 5.71 -7.42
N LEU A 245 0.65 4.83 -6.79
CA LEU A 245 0.19 3.97 -5.69
C LEU A 245 -0.30 4.77 -4.47
N PHE A 246 0.32 5.92 -4.18
CA PHE A 246 -0.12 6.80 -3.09
C PHE A 246 -1.17 7.84 -3.52
N SER A 247 -1.38 8.04 -4.82
CA SER A 247 -2.38 9.00 -5.34
C SER A 247 -3.81 8.46 -5.39
N VAL A 248 -4.00 7.15 -5.23
CA VAL A 248 -5.32 6.49 -5.32
C VAL A 248 -5.61 5.65 -4.09
N GLU A 249 -6.89 5.53 -3.74
CA GLU A 249 -7.32 4.80 -2.54
C GLU A 249 -7.13 3.28 -2.66
N ASN A 250 -7.39 2.72 -3.85
CA ASN A 250 -7.30 1.27 -4.10
C ASN A 250 -6.42 0.98 -5.33
N PRO A 251 -5.08 1.05 -5.20
CA PRO A 251 -4.17 1.04 -6.35
C PRO A 251 -4.30 -0.21 -7.22
N LEU A 252 -4.50 -1.37 -6.59
CA LEU A 252 -4.69 -2.64 -7.29
C LEU A 252 -5.95 -2.62 -8.16
N LEU A 253 -7.08 -2.17 -7.62
CA LEU A 253 -8.35 -2.12 -8.36
C LEU A 253 -8.29 -1.08 -9.49
N THR A 254 -7.63 0.05 -9.24
CA THR A 254 -7.41 1.08 -10.25
C THR A 254 -6.53 0.57 -11.40
N LEU A 255 -5.43 -0.13 -11.10
CA LEU A 255 -4.57 -0.74 -12.12
C LEU A 255 -5.31 -1.82 -12.92
N PHE A 256 -6.02 -2.71 -12.24
CA PHE A 256 -6.85 -3.72 -12.90
C PHE A 256 -7.82 -3.07 -13.90
N THR A 257 -8.54 -2.05 -13.46
CA THR A 257 -9.48 -1.30 -14.31
C THR A 257 -8.78 -0.66 -15.51
N ALA A 258 -7.60 -0.06 -15.29
CA ALA A 258 -6.81 0.55 -16.37
C ALA A 258 -6.33 -0.49 -17.39
N ILE A 259 -5.91 -1.67 -16.94
CA ILE A 259 -5.48 -2.76 -17.82
C ILE A 259 -6.66 -3.32 -18.62
N VAL A 260 -7.84 -3.48 -18.01
CA VAL A 260 -9.07 -3.86 -18.71
C VAL A 260 -9.42 -2.85 -19.81
N GLN A 261 -9.33 -1.54 -19.51
CA GLN A 261 -9.55 -0.49 -20.51
C GLN A 261 -8.50 -0.50 -21.62
N LEU A 262 -7.23 -0.76 -21.29
CA LEU A 262 -6.15 -0.87 -22.25
C LEU A 262 -6.37 -2.06 -23.18
N PHE A 263 -6.70 -3.23 -22.63
CA PHE A 263 -7.05 -4.42 -23.39
C PHE A 263 -8.18 -4.10 -24.37
N HIS A 264 -9.26 -3.47 -23.89
CA HIS A 264 -10.40 -3.13 -24.73
C HIS A 264 -10.03 -2.24 -25.93
N LYS A 265 -9.26 -1.17 -25.68
CA LYS A 265 -8.81 -0.25 -26.73
C LYS A 265 -7.91 -0.96 -27.75
N THR A 266 -7.00 -1.81 -27.27
CA THR A 266 -6.06 -2.55 -28.14
C THR A 266 -6.78 -3.62 -28.95
N TRP A 267 -7.64 -4.41 -28.31
CA TRP A 267 -8.45 -5.43 -28.96
C TRP A 267 -9.33 -4.85 -30.08
N ARG A 268 -9.99 -3.71 -29.85
CA ARG A 268 -10.75 -3.02 -30.90
C ARG A 268 -9.88 -2.64 -32.11
N LYS A 269 -8.66 -2.16 -31.89
CA LYS A 269 -7.75 -1.78 -32.98
C LYS A 269 -7.25 -2.99 -33.76
N CYS A 270 -6.81 -4.04 -33.08
CA CYS A 270 -6.29 -5.25 -33.73
C CYS A 270 -7.35 -5.92 -34.61
N THR A 271 -8.60 -5.86 -34.19
CA THR A 271 -9.73 -6.49 -34.90
C THR A 271 -10.44 -5.59 -35.91
N GLN A 272 -9.97 -4.35 -36.11
CA GLN A 272 -10.36 -3.50 -37.24
C GLN A 272 -9.42 -3.70 -38.45
N LEU A 273 -8.30 -4.40 -38.26
CA LEU A 273 -7.29 -4.68 -39.27
C LEU A 273 -7.48 -6.04 -39.96
N GLU A 274 -8.53 -6.77 -39.59
CA GLU A 274 -9.02 -8.02 -40.18
C GLU A 274 -10.35 -7.77 -40.90
#